data_AF-A0A3D1D069-F1
#
_entry.id   AF-A0A3D1D069-F1
#
_cell.length_a   1.000
_cell.length_b   1.000
_cell.length_c   1.000
_cell.angle_alpha   90.00
_cell.angle_beta   90.00
_cell.angle_gamma   90.00
#
_symmetry.space_group_name_H-M   'P 1'
#
loop_
_entity.id
_entity.type
_entity.pdbx_description
1 polymer ?
#
loop_
_entity_poly.entity_id
_entity_poly.type
_entity_poly.pdbx_seq_one_letter_code
_entity_poly.pdbx_strand_id
1 'polypeptide(L)'
;MLAGAFAFSACSDNDDYKAGEPAGENNVTFLTYSNPVMEKTATTFDVTLNRHTTQGTLSVPVEKLIVPEGWNVPETASFAAGDSLATITVTPAADMSLNTDYQFVIRVPESYTNSYKQNYGGETNTYKVEVVKEDYETFATGTYDETFFAEAQWPVTIEYSPALDVYRIKNMLEPIDDVAGYHFYFKWNKETGDKQSFTLCASDGGEQTSTQAGFEYGNYGMVSYGWAAETNDPSKYTDEENKANFGGYVASENMFVLPWKHNVSAGSFGVGTDFIRDVKFANK
;
A
#
# COMPACT_ATOMS: atom_id res chain seq x y z
N MET A 1 -16.30 63.15 -38.97
CA MET A 1 -15.49 62.49 -37.92
C MET A 1 -16.24 61.22 -37.52
N LEU A 2 -15.60 60.06 -37.71
CA LEU A 2 -15.90 58.67 -37.25
C LEU A 2 -17.39 58.24 -37.24
N ALA A 3 -17.90 57.37 -38.13
CA ALA A 3 -17.51 55.99 -38.46
C ALA A 3 -17.34 55.07 -37.24
N GLY A 4 -18.27 54.14 -37.07
CA GLY A 4 -18.25 53.10 -36.03
C GLY A 4 -19.37 52.08 -36.24
N ALA A 5 -19.35 51.38 -37.38
CA ALA A 5 -20.18 50.20 -37.57
C ALA A 5 -19.62 49.08 -36.67
N PHE A 6 -20.42 48.64 -35.69
CA PHE A 6 -20.16 47.43 -34.92
C PHE A 6 -20.29 46.23 -35.87
N ALA A 7 -19.15 45.77 -36.40
CA ALA A 7 -19.07 44.45 -36.99
C ALA A 7 -19.16 43.43 -35.85
N PHE A 8 -20.29 42.73 -35.76
CA PHE A 8 -20.32 41.44 -35.10
C PHE A 8 -19.45 40.51 -35.95
N SER A 9 -18.19 40.33 -35.57
CA SER A 9 -17.48 39.10 -35.93
C SER A 9 -18.20 37.99 -35.17
N ALA A 10 -19.17 37.35 -35.82
CA ALA A 10 -19.51 36.00 -35.45
C ALA A 10 -18.18 35.23 -35.48
N CYS A 11 -17.71 34.78 -34.31
CA CYS A 11 -16.72 33.72 -34.26
C CYS A 11 -17.25 32.64 -35.20
N SER A 12 -16.48 32.32 -36.23
CA SER A 12 -16.80 31.18 -37.06
C SER A 12 -16.77 29.97 -36.14
N ASP A 13 -17.94 29.55 -35.66
CA ASP A 13 -18.15 28.27 -35.00
C ASP A 13 -17.93 27.18 -36.05
N ASN A 14 -16.68 27.00 -36.45
CA ASN A 14 -16.23 25.82 -37.15
C ASN A 14 -15.49 24.96 -36.13
N ASP A 15 -16.25 24.57 -35.11
CA ASP A 15 -15.90 23.40 -34.32
C ASP A 15 -16.16 22.21 -35.24
N ASP A 16 -15.09 21.69 -35.84
CA ASP A 16 -15.07 20.37 -36.49
C ASP A 16 -15.30 19.30 -35.42
N TYR A 17 -16.51 19.30 -34.84
CA TYR A 17 -16.93 18.35 -33.83
C TYR A 17 -16.99 16.98 -34.49
N LYS A 18 -16.01 16.14 -34.15
CA LYS A 18 -16.09 14.71 -34.41
C LYS A 18 -16.80 14.09 -33.23
N ALA A 19 -17.97 13.50 -33.48
CA ALA A 19 -18.60 12.63 -32.52
C ALA A 19 -17.59 11.53 -32.12
N GLY A 20 -17.53 11.23 -30.82
CA GLY A 20 -16.75 10.09 -30.33
C GLY A 20 -17.20 8.80 -31.02
N GLU A 21 -16.29 7.83 -31.08
CA GLU A 21 -16.59 6.51 -31.65
C GLU A 21 -17.81 5.88 -30.92
N PRO A 22 -18.66 5.13 -31.64
CA PRO A 22 -19.78 4.45 -31.03
C PRO A 22 -19.28 3.51 -29.91
N ALA A 23 -20.00 3.51 -28.78
CA ALA A 23 -19.65 2.68 -27.64
C ALA A 23 -19.62 1.19 -28.04
N GLY A 24 -18.64 0.46 -27.51
CA GLY A 24 -18.51 -0.98 -27.75
C GLY A 24 -19.73 -1.76 -27.26
N GLU A 25 -19.98 -2.92 -27.90
CA GLU A 25 -21.01 -3.87 -27.42
C GLU A 25 -20.64 -4.42 -26.04
N ASN A 26 -19.34 -4.57 -25.79
CA ASN A 26 -18.75 -5.00 -24.54
C ASN A 26 -18.40 -3.79 -23.65
N ASN A 27 -18.42 -4.00 -22.34
CA ASN A 27 -17.81 -3.08 -21.39
C ASN A 27 -16.70 -3.84 -20.66
N VAL A 28 -15.45 -3.61 -21.07
CA VAL A 28 -14.26 -4.18 -20.43
C VAL A 28 -13.52 -3.10 -19.67
N THR A 29 -13.26 -3.35 -18.40
CA THR A 29 -12.67 -2.41 -17.43
C THR A 29 -11.61 -3.11 -16.58
N PHE A 30 -10.81 -2.35 -15.84
CA PHE A 30 -9.94 -2.85 -14.78
C PHE A 30 -10.66 -2.75 -13.44
N LEU A 31 -10.43 -3.72 -12.53
CA LEU A 31 -11.18 -3.82 -11.27
C LEU A 31 -10.58 -3.04 -10.08
N THR A 32 -9.30 -2.70 -10.10
CA THR A 32 -8.59 -2.17 -8.92
C THR A 32 -7.54 -1.13 -9.27
N TYR A 33 -7.27 -0.22 -8.33
CA TYR A 33 -6.25 0.84 -8.38
C TYR A 33 -5.18 0.68 -7.28
N SER A 34 -5.00 -0.52 -6.73
CA SER A 34 -3.92 -0.73 -5.77
C SER A 34 -2.57 -0.73 -6.50
N ASN A 35 -1.64 0.09 -6.03
CA ASN A 35 -0.25 0.06 -6.45
C ASN A 35 0.33 -1.34 -6.18
N PRO A 36 0.80 -2.07 -7.22
CA PRO A 36 1.44 -3.36 -7.01
C PRO A 36 2.75 -3.17 -6.22
N VAL A 37 2.82 -3.84 -5.07
CA VAL A 37 4.03 -3.95 -4.24
C VAL A 37 4.55 -5.37 -4.38
N MET A 38 5.73 -5.50 -4.98
CA MET A 38 6.35 -6.80 -5.24
C MET A 38 7.39 -7.11 -4.18
N GLU A 39 7.36 -8.33 -3.65
CA GLU A 39 8.44 -8.85 -2.82
C GLU A 39 9.75 -8.96 -3.62
N LYS A 40 10.88 -8.96 -2.92
CA LYS A 40 12.23 -9.03 -3.54
C LYS A 40 12.42 -10.16 -4.54
N THR A 41 11.81 -11.32 -4.28
CA THR A 41 11.93 -12.51 -5.14
C THR A 41 10.85 -12.61 -6.21
N ALA A 42 9.82 -11.75 -6.17
CA ALA A 42 8.75 -11.76 -7.15
C ALA A 42 9.27 -11.34 -8.53
N THR A 43 8.85 -12.05 -9.56
CA THR A 43 9.24 -11.80 -10.96
C THR A 43 8.09 -11.25 -11.79
N THR A 44 6.87 -11.28 -11.25
CA THR A 44 5.66 -10.87 -11.95
C THR A 44 4.66 -10.24 -10.98
N PHE A 45 3.73 -9.48 -11.53
CA PHE A 45 2.50 -9.07 -10.85
C PHE A 45 1.32 -9.17 -11.82
N ASP A 46 0.13 -9.30 -11.27
CA ASP A 46 -1.08 -9.52 -12.03
C ASP A 46 -1.94 -8.25 -12.12
N VAL A 47 -2.57 -8.04 -13.28
CA VAL A 47 -3.58 -7.01 -13.49
C VAL A 47 -4.88 -7.69 -13.92
N THR A 48 -5.96 -7.43 -13.19
CA THR A 48 -7.26 -8.05 -13.44
C THR A 48 -8.19 -7.11 -14.21
N LEU A 49 -8.76 -7.65 -15.28
CA LEU A 49 -9.79 -7.04 -16.10
C LEU A 49 -11.14 -7.69 -15.80
N ASN A 50 -12.20 -6.90 -15.90
CA ASN A 50 -13.59 -7.34 -15.86
C ASN A 50 -14.25 -7.10 -17.22
N ARG A 51 -15.19 -7.96 -17.59
CA ARG A 51 -16.13 -7.71 -18.68
C ARG A 51 -17.56 -7.96 -18.22
N HIS A 52 -18.48 -7.10 -18.67
CA HIS A 52 -19.89 -7.20 -18.26
C HIS A 52 -20.71 -8.22 -19.07
N THR A 53 -20.26 -8.56 -20.28
CA THR A 53 -20.89 -9.58 -21.12
C THR A 53 -20.02 -10.82 -21.14
N THR A 54 -20.53 -11.94 -20.63
CA THR A 54 -19.78 -13.22 -20.54
C THR A 54 -20.06 -14.18 -21.68
N GLN A 55 -20.88 -13.78 -22.66
CA GLN A 55 -21.20 -14.61 -23.82
C GLN A 55 -20.01 -14.71 -24.77
N GLY A 56 -19.62 -15.95 -25.10
CA GLY A 56 -18.53 -16.22 -26.03
C GLY A 56 -17.15 -15.87 -25.49
N THR A 57 -16.13 -16.23 -26.26
CA THR A 57 -14.75 -15.82 -25.99
C THR A 57 -14.53 -14.38 -26.43
N LEU A 58 -13.67 -13.65 -25.74
CA LEU A 58 -13.30 -12.28 -26.11
C LEU A 58 -11.80 -12.09 -25.93
N SER A 59 -11.13 -11.56 -26.95
CA SER A 59 -9.75 -11.10 -26.85
C SER A 59 -9.73 -9.58 -26.98
N VAL A 60 -9.15 -8.92 -25.99
CA VAL A 60 -9.14 -7.46 -25.85
C VAL A 60 -7.69 -6.98 -25.93
N PRO A 61 -7.34 -6.11 -26.90
CA PRO A 61 -6.03 -5.49 -26.94
C PRO A 61 -5.73 -4.69 -25.66
N VAL A 62 -4.48 -4.70 -25.24
CA VAL A 62 -3.97 -3.89 -24.12
C VAL A 62 -3.06 -2.82 -24.69
N GLU A 63 -3.51 -1.57 -24.63
CA GLU A 63 -2.71 -0.42 -25.07
C GLU A 63 -1.71 -0.03 -23.97
N LYS A 64 -0.44 0.09 -24.36
CA LYS A 64 0.66 0.47 -23.47
C LYS A 64 0.86 1.97 -23.60
N LEU A 65 0.45 2.74 -22.60
CA LEU A 65 0.60 4.20 -22.61
C LEU A 65 1.93 4.62 -21.97
N ILE A 66 2.21 4.08 -20.78
CA ILE A 66 3.47 4.29 -20.07
C ILE A 66 3.88 2.93 -19.50
N VAL A 67 4.92 2.34 -20.05
CA VAL A 67 5.48 1.07 -19.56
C VAL A 67 6.99 1.25 -19.49
N PRO A 68 7.64 0.98 -18.35
CA PRO A 68 9.09 1.09 -18.26
C PRO A 68 9.80 0.18 -19.26
N GLU A 69 10.98 0.60 -19.72
CA GLU A 69 11.76 -0.17 -20.69
C GLU A 69 12.08 -1.59 -20.17
N GLY A 70 12.06 -2.58 -21.07
CA GLY A 70 12.34 -3.98 -20.73
C GLY A 70 11.20 -4.73 -20.05
N TRP A 71 10.11 -4.07 -19.69
CA TRP A 71 8.94 -4.73 -19.10
C TRP A 71 8.11 -5.44 -20.18
N ASN A 72 7.74 -6.68 -19.90
CA ASN A 72 6.87 -7.45 -20.76
C ASN A 72 5.42 -7.39 -20.24
N VAL A 73 4.57 -6.76 -21.04
CA VAL A 73 3.12 -6.69 -20.83
C VAL A 73 2.44 -7.43 -21.99
N PRO A 74 1.56 -8.42 -21.70
CA PRO A 74 0.79 -9.09 -22.74
C PRO A 74 0.03 -8.11 -23.63
N GLU A 75 0.04 -8.34 -24.94
CA GLU A 75 -0.63 -7.45 -25.92
C GLU A 75 -2.16 -7.59 -25.89
N THR A 76 -2.66 -8.68 -25.31
CA THR A 76 -4.09 -8.98 -25.24
C THR A 76 -4.46 -9.61 -23.91
N ALA A 77 -5.62 -9.25 -23.38
CA ALA A 77 -6.32 -9.98 -22.33
C ALA A 77 -7.36 -10.91 -22.98
N SER A 78 -7.37 -12.19 -22.59
CA SER A 78 -8.31 -13.17 -23.14
C SER A 78 -9.31 -13.63 -22.08
N PHE A 79 -10.59 -13.57 -22.42
CA PHE A 79 -11.69 -14.09 -21.62
C PHE A 79 -12.24 -15.36 -22.28
N ALA A 80 -12.33 -16.46 -21.52
CA ALA A 80 -13.01 -17.66 -21.98
C ALA A 80 -14.54 -17.46 -21.97
N ALA A 81 -15.30 -18.29 -22.67
CA ALA A 81 -16.77 -18.20 -22.63
C ALA A 81 -17.31 -18.47 -21.21
N GLY A 82 -18.15 -17.57 -20.70
CA GLY A 82 -18.70 -17.64 -19.35
C GLY A 82 -17.93 -16.82 -18.31
N ASP A 83 -16.65 -16.49 -18.54
CA ASP A 83 -15.84 -15.77 -17.55
C ASP A 83 -16.16 -14.28 -17.55
N SER A 84 -16.29 -13.67 -16.37
CA SER A 84 -16.34 -12.21 -16.24
C SER A 84 -14.96 -11.59 -16.06
N LEU A 85 -13.96 -12.37 -15.64
CA LEU A 85 -12.63 -11.87 -15.32
C LEU A 85 -11.58 -12.43 -16.27
N ALA A 86 -10.55 -11.63 -16.53
CA ALA A 86 -9.30 -12.06 -17.14
C ALA A 86 -8.13 -11.45 -16.37
N THR A 87 -7.03 -12.17 -16.29
CA THR A 87 -5.79 -11.68 -15.69
C THR A 87 -4.72 -11.61 -16.76
N ILE A 88 -4.01 -10.48 -16.82
CA ILE A 88 -2.73 -10.39 -17.52
C ILE A 88 -1.61 -10.38 -16.50
N THR A 89 -0.58 -11.17 -16.74
CA THR A 89 0.62 -11.23 -15.90
C THR A 89 1.70 -10.37 -16.53
N VAL A 90 2.12 -9.33 -15.80
CA VAL A 90 3.19 -8.42 -16.22
C VAL A 90 4.51 -8.94 -15.65
N THR A 91 5.55 -8.94 -16.48
CA THR A 91 6.91 -9.29 -16.07
C THR A 91 7.79 -8.04 -16.14
N PRO A 92 8.14 -7.40 -15.02
CA PRO A 92 9.13 -6.34 -15.00
C PRO A 92 10.48 -6.75 -15.57
N ALA A 93 11.30 -5.76 -15.94
CA ALA A 93 12.69 -6.00 -16.30
C ALA A 93 13.43 -6.70 -15.15
N ALA A 94 14.32 -7.64 -15.48
CA ALA A 94 15.01 -8.46 -14.48
C ALA A 94 15.94 -7.64 -13.56
N ASP A 95 16.41 -6.48 -14.05
CA ASP A 95 17.28 -5.52 -13.40
C ASP A 95 16.53 -4.30 -12.82
N MET A 96 15.20 -4.39 -12.68
CA MET A 96 14.39 -3.38 -12.00
C MET A 96 15.00 -3.02 -10.64
N SER A 97 15.28 -1.73 -10.44
CA SER A 97 15.83 -1.24 -9.17
C SER A 97 14.82 -1.40 -8.04
N LEU A 98 15.31 -1.86 -6.88
CA LEU A 98 14.49 -2.04 -5.69
C LEU A 98 14.14 -0.69 -5.04
N ASN A 99 13.00 -0.63 -4.34
CA ASN A 99 12.44 0.55 -3.67
C ASN A 99 12.39 1.80 -4.55
N THR A 100 12.15 1.60 -5.85
CA THR A 100 11.96 2.67 -6.82
C THR A 100 10.54 2.56 -7.38
N ASP A 101 9.80 3.67 -7.36
CA ASP A 101 8.45 3.72 -7.92
C ASP A 101 8.51 3.87 -9.44
N TYR A 102 7.90 2.91 -10.15
CA TYR A 102 7.77 2.94 -11.60
C TYR A 102 6.33 3.25 -11.99
N GLN A 103 6.13 4.34 -12.73
CA GLN A 103 4.82 4.62 -13.32
C GLN A 103 4.47 3.56 -14.37
N PHE A 104 3.28 2.99 -14.24
CA PHE A 104 2.76 1.98 -15.14
C PHE A 104 1.33 2.35 -15.55
N VAL A 105 1.11 2.53 -16.85
CA VAL A 105 -0.15 2.93 -17.44
C VAL A 105 -0.49 2.10 -18.66
N ILE A 106 -1.57 1.35 -18.56
CA ILE A 106 -2.18 0.60 -19.66
C ILE A 106 -3.65 0.95 -19.80
N ARG A 107 -4.21 0.72 -20.99
CA ARG A 107 -5.58 1.09 -21.33
C ARG A 107 -6.27 0.01 -22.15
N VAL A 108 -7.57 -0.13 -21.92
CA VAL A 108 -8.46 -0.87 -22.83
C VAL A 108 -8.94 0.10 -23.92
N PRO A 109 -8.82 -0.24 -25.23
CA PRO A 109 -9.30 0.61 -26.31
C PRO A 109 -10.78 0.97 -26.18
N GLU A 110 -11.15 2.17 -26.60
CA GLU A 110 -12.52 2.68 -26.46
C GLU A 110 -13.57 1.78 -27.13
N SER A 111 -13.21 1.12 -28.24
CA SER A 111 -14.08 0.17 -28.96
C SER A 111 -14.50 -1.07 -28.15
N TYR A 112 -13.83 -1.35 -27.02
CA TYR A 112 -14.15 -2.43 -26.09
C TYR A 112 -14.76 -1.94 -24.77
N THR A 113 -14.96 -0.62 -24.66
CA THR A 113 -15.53 0.04 -23.48
C THR A 113 -16.89 0.62 -23.82
N ASN A 114 -17.75 0.76 -22.81
CA ASN A 114 -19.02 1.43 -22.98
C ASN A 114 -19.27 2.37 -21.80
N SER A 115 -18.89 3.64 -21.97
CA SER A 115 -19.02 4.69 -20.95
C SER A 115 -20.46 4.95 -20.47
N TYR A 116 -21.47 4.42 -21.18
CA TYR A 116 -22.88 4.53 -20.81
C TYR A 116 -23.41 3.28 -20.08
N LYS A 117 -22.61 2.20 -19.99
CA LYS A 117 -22.89 1.09 -19.10
C LYS A 117 -22.36 1.42 -17.71
N GLN A 118 -23.12 1.01 -16.71
CA GLN A 118 -22.89 1.38 -15.32
C GLN A 118 -21.63 0.70 -14.80
N ASN A 119 -20.56 1.47 -14.63
CA ASN A 119 -19.36 1.03 -13.91
C ASN A 119 -19.73 0.96 -12.41
N TYR A 120 -19.84 -0.24 -11.87
CA TYR A 120 -20.04 -0.43 -10.45
C TYR A 120 -18.67 -0.49 -9.76
N GLY A 121 -18.45 0.33 -8.73
CA GLY A 121 -17.32 0.17 -7.80
C GLY A 121 -15.92 0.25 -8.41
N GLY A 122 -15.44 1.46 -8.72
CA GLY A 122 -14.00 1.70 -8.98
C GLY A 122 -13.47 1.21 -10.33
N GLU A 123 -14.33 0.70 -11.21
CA GLU A 123 -13.96 0.25 -12.56
C GLU A 123 -13.48 1.39 -13.48
N THR A 124 -12.43 1.12 -14.24
CA THR A 124 -11.81 2.11 -15.15
C THR A 124 -11.36 1.50 -16.47
N ASN A 125 -11.28 2.34 -17.49
CA ASN A 125 -10.77 2.02 -18.81
C ASN A 125 -9.23 2.11 -18.84
N THR A 126 -8.64 2.85 -17.90
CA THR A 126 -7.19 3.10 -17.82
C THR A 126 -6.67 2.69 -16.45
N TYR A 127 -5.80 1.69 -16.43
CA TYR A 127 -5.08 1.26 -15.25
C TYR A 127 -3.80 2.09 -15.11
N LYS A 128 -3.78 2.99 -14.13
CA LYS A 128 -2.65 3.87 -13.81
C LYS A 128 -2.24 3.60 -12.37
N VAL A 129 -1.03 3.08 -12.18
CA VAL A 129 -0.47 2.74 -10.88
C VAL A 129 1.02 3.07 -10.81
N GLU A 130 1.54 3.08 -9.59
CA GLU A 130 2.97 2.99 -9.32
C GLU A 130 3.28 1.55 -8.89
N VAL A 131 4.30 0.96 -9.51
CA VAL A 131 4.77 -0.38 -9.19
C VAL A 131 6.10 -0.26 -8.49
N VAL A 132 6.23 -0.88 -7.33
CA VAL A 132 7.47 -0.94 -6.56
C VAL A 132 7.86 -2.39 -6.31
N LYS A 133 9.16 -2.67 -6.37
CA LYS A 133 9.73 -3.93 -5.95
C LYS A 133 10.61 -3.71 -4.75
N GLU A 134 10.29 -4.32 -3.63
CA GLU A 134 10.91 -4.03 -2.36
C GLU A 134 12.15 -4.91 -2.11
N ASP A 135 13.07 -4.45 -1.27
CA ASP A 135 14.28 -5.20 -0.89
C ASP A 135 14.24 -5.82 0.52
N TYR A 136 13.09 -5.75 1.20
CA TYR A 136 12.91 -6.28 2.55
C TYR A 136 13.23 -7.77 2.61
N GLU A 137 13.97 -8.15 3.65
CA GLU A 137 14.27 -9.53 3.98
C GLU A 137 13.92 -9.82 5.44
N THR A 138 13.63 -11.09 5.75
CA THR A 138 13.43 -11.53 7.12
C THR A 138 14.66 -11.21 7.96
N PHE A 139 14.46 -10.39 8.98
CA PHE A 139 15.49 -9.99 9.91
C PHE A 139 15.38 -10.75 11.24
N ALA A 140 14.17 -10.93 11.76
CA ALA A 140 13.91 -11.71 12.96
C ALA A 140 12.48 -12.26 12.98
N THR A 141 12.23 -13.24 13.84
CA THR A 141 10.87 -13.70 14.19
C THR A 141 10.68 -13.61 15.69
N GLY A 142 9.42 -13.57 16.13
CA GLY A 142 9.05 -13.59 17.54
C GLY A 142 7.55 -13.79 17.74
N THR A 143 7.11 -13.72 18.99
CA THR A 143 5.69 -13.77 19.37
C THR A 143 5.25 -12.38 19.77
N TYR A 144 4.35 -11.77 19.00
CA TYR A 144 3.70 -10.52 19.40
C TYR A 144 2.68 -10.82 20.51
N ASP A 145 2.71 -9.99 21.54
CA ASP A 145 1.90 -10.05 22.75
C ASP A 145 1.14 -8.73 22.81
N GLU A 146 -0.08 -8.73 22.27
CA GLU A 146 -0.97 -7.57 22.22
C GLU A 146 -1.76 -7.53 23.52
N THR A 147 -1.67 -6.42 24.24
CA THR A 147 -2.11 -6.32 25.63
C THR A 147 -3.29 -5.38 25.84
N PHE A 148 -3.73 -4.68 24.79
CA PHE A 148 -4.68 -3.57 24.94
C PHE A 148 -6.07 -3.86 24.35
N PHE A 149 -6.15 -4.43 23.14
CA PHE A 149 -7.41 -4.66 22.44
C PHE A 149 -7.89 -6.11 22.51
N ALA A 150 -7.03 -7.06 22.17
CA ALA A 150 -7.36 -8.47 22.07
C ALA A 150 -6.81 -9.30 23.22
N GLU A 151 -5.79 -8.82 23.93
CA GLU A 151 -5.11 -9.57 25.00
C GLU A 151 -4.67 -10.96 24.50
N ALA A 152 -4.01 -10.98 23.34
CA ALA A 152 -3.75 -12.19 22.56
C ALA A 152 -2.34 -12.21 21.96
N GLN A 153 -1.91 -13.42 21.56
CA GLN A 153 -0.54 -13.67 21.08
C GLN A 153 -0.53 -14.36 19.71
N TRP A 154 0.38 -13.91 18.84
CA TRP A 154 0.58 -14.52 17.52
C TRP A 154 2.02 -14.37 17.02
N PRO A 155 2.47 -15.24 16.10
CA PRO A 155 3.80 -15.11 15.50
C PRO A 155 3.88 -13.88 14.60
N VAL A 156 5.02 -13.19 14.65
CA VAL A 156 5.33 -12.07 13.75
C VAL A 156 6.72 -12.23 13.13
N THR A 157 6.88 -11.63 11.94
CA THR A 157 8.16 -11.50 11.26
C THR A 157 8.55 -10.03 11.22
N ILE A 158 9.76 -9.74 11.67
CA ILE A 158 10.41 -8.45 11.52
C ILE A 158 11.25 -8.53 10.24
N GLU A 159 11.01 -7.63 9.31
CA GLU A 159 11.77 -7.50 8.06
C GLU A 159 12.66 -6.26 8.10
N TYR A 160 13.74 -6.25 7.32
CA TYR A 160 14.66 -5.13 7.19
C TYR A 160 14.96 -4.83 5.72
N SER A 161 14.92 -3.55 5.37
CA SER A 161 15.37 -3.00 4.08
C SER A 161 16.75 -2.36 4.24
N PRO A 162 17.81 -2.94 3.63
CA PRO A 162 19.13 -2.33 3.62
C PRO A 162 19.19 -1.01 2.84
N ALA A 163 18.43 -0.86 1.76
CA ALA A 163 18.47 0.36 0.95
C ALA A 163 17.80 1.56 1.64
N LEU A 164 16.75 1.31 2.43
CA LEU A 164 16.04 2.36 3.17
C LEU A 164 16.55 2.54 4.61
N ASP A 165 17.29 1.57 5.13
CA ASP A 165 17.63 1.45 6.55
C ASP A 165 16.38 1.48 7.45
N VAL A 166 15.37 0.68 7.08
CA VAL A 166 14.06 0.62 7.73
C VAL A 166 13.72 -0.81 8.12
N TYR A 167 13.19 -0.97 9.33
CA TYR A 167 12.56 -2.19 9.79
C TYR A 167 11.06 -2.10 9.63
N ARG A 168 10.43 -3.25 9.38
CA ARG A 168 8.97 -3.34 9.40
C ARG A 168 8.43 -4.61 10.01
N ILE A 169 7.19 -4.53 10.50
CA ILE A 169 6.32 -5.66 10.79
C ILE A 169 5.10 -5.51 9.91
N LYS A 170 4.95 -6.40 8.94
CA LYS A 170 3.77 -6.41 8.05
C LYS A 170 2.53 -6.79 8.83
N ASN A 171 1.45 -6.09 8.55
CA ASN A 171 0.10 -6.31 9.10
C ASN A 171 0.14 -6.73 10.57
N MET A 172 0.81 -5.93 11.41
CA MET A 172 1.13 -6.30 12.80
C MET A 172 -0.10 -6.77 13.59
N LEU A 173 -1.28 -6.26 13.23
CA LEU A 173 -2.56 -6.50 13.90
C LEU A 173 -3.58 -7.23 13.04
N GLU A 174 -3.19 -7.79 11.88
CA GLU A 174 -4.09 -8.56 11.01
C GLU A 174 -4.96 -9.58 11.76
N PRO A 175 -4.44 -10.29 12.79
CA PRO A 175 -5.23 -11.26 13.54
C PRO A 175 -6.39 -10.67 14.33
N ILE A 176 -6.42 -9.35 14.54
CA ILE A 176 -7.53 -8.60 15.10
C ILE A 176 -8.28 -7.97 13.91
N ASP A 177 -9.47 -8.49 13.58
CA ASP A 177 -10.43 -7.87 12.65
C ASP A 177 -10.02 -7.73 11.16
N ASP A 178 -9.28 -8.69 10.58
CA ASP A 178 -8.88 -8.71 9.15
C ASP A 178 -8.17 -7.42 8.68
N VAL A 179 -7.36 -6.84 9.57
CA VAL A 179 -6.65 -5.59 9.35
C VAL A 179 -5.44 -5.80 8.42
N ALA A 180 -5.68 -5.75 7.12
CA ALA A 180 -4.63 -5.86 6.09
C ALA A 180 -4.16 -4.48 5.58
N GLY A 181 -2.87 -4.37 5.25
CA GLY A 181 -2.29 -3.20 4.58
C GLY A 181 -1.70 -2.14 5.51
N TYR A 182 -1.72 -2.35 6.83
CA TYR A 182 -1.15 -1.43 7.82
C TYR A 182 0.10 -2.05 8.44
N HIS A 183 1.26 -1.52 8.07
CA HIS A 183 2.55 -2.02 8.53
C HIS A 183 3.12 -1.10 9.60
N PHE A 184 3.81 -1.67 10.58
CA PHE A 184 4.57 -0.91 11.55
C PHE A 184 6.00 -0.74 11.04
N TYR A 185 6.41 0.50 10.79
CA TYR A 185 7.76 0.85 10.33
C TYR A 185 8.54 1.57 11.43
N PHE A 186 9.81 1.23 11.57
CA PHE A 186 10.70 1.84 12.54
C PHE A 186 12.16 1.78 12.13
N LYS A 187 12.96 2.72 12.64
CA LYS A 187 14.41 2.63 12.67
C LYS A 187 14.86 2.07 14.00
N TRP A 188 15.88 1.23 13.97
CA TRP A 188 16.48 0.67 15.18
C TRP A 188 17.82 1.34 15.46
N ASN A 189 17.84 2.16 16.51
CA ASN A 189 19.04 2.76 17.04
C ASN A 189 19.78 1.71 17.88
N LYS A 190 20.69 0.98 17.24
CA LYS A 190 21.52 -0.08 17.85
C LYS A 190 22.61 0.50 18.75
N GLU A 191 22.20 1.27 19.74
CA GLU A 191 23.09 1.80 20.76
C GLU A 191 23.83 0.66 21.48
N THR A 192 25.03 0.94 21.97
CA THR A 192 25.77 -0.04 22.76
C THR A 192 25.11 -0.20 24.13
N GLY A 193 24.56 -1.38 24.41
CA GLY A 193 23.98 -1.66 25.72
C GLY A 193 22.83 -2.65 25.66
N ASP A 194 22.24 -2.83 26.83
CA ASP A 194 21.09 -3.70 27.04
C ASP A 194 19.82 -3.16 26.35
N LYS A 195 19.63 -1.84 26.37
CA LYS A 195 18.43 -1.15 25.87
C LYS A 195 18.79 -0.39 24.61
N GLN A 196 18.07 -0.66 23.53
CA GLN A 196 18.33 -0.09 22.21
C GLN A 196 17.03 0.52 21.68
N SER A 197 17.02 1.83 21.46
CA SER A 197 15.80 2.59 21.15
C SER A 197 15.34 2.42 19.70
N PHE A 198 14.04 2.63 19.46
CA PHE A 198 13.48 2.76 18.12
C PHE A 198 13.07 4.19 17.78
N THR A 199 12.92 4.47 16.50
CA THR A 199 12.29 5.70 16.02
C THR A 199 11.20 5.30 15.05
N LEU A 200 9.96 5.75 15.29
CA LEU A 200 8.88 5.63 14.33
C LEU A 200 9.30 6.32 13.03
N CYS A 201 9.07 5.66 11.90
CA CYS A 201 9.34 6.24 10.60
C CYS A 201 8.24 5.87 9.61
N ALA A 202 8.20 6.58 8.49
CA ALA A 202 7.39 6.19 7.33
C ALA A 202 8.04 5.03 6.57
N SER A 203 7.31 4.50 5.58
CA SER A 203 7.77 3.39 4.74
C SER A 203 9.05 3.69 3.96
N ASP A 204 9.31 4.96 3.66
CA ASP A 204 10.52 5.47 3.01
C ASP A 204 11.64 5.85 4.00
N GLY A 205 11.41 5.66 5.30
CA GLY A 205 12.34 6.02 6.37
C GLY A 205 12.28 7.48 6.81
N GLY A 206 11.33 8.26 6.30
CA GLY A 206 11.04 9.62 6.74
C GLY A 206 10.52 9.68 8.19
N GLU A 207 10.60 10.85 8.81
CA GLU A 207 10.15 11.03 10.20
C GLU A 207 8.63 10.85 10.33
N GLN A 208 8.20 10.14 11.39
CA GLN A 208 6.78 9.93 11.68
C GLN A 208 6.57 9.88 13.20
N THR A 209 5.50 10.52 13.68
CA THR A 209 5.17 10.54 15.12
C THR A 209 4.04 9.59 15.50
N SER A 210 3.30 9.09 14.50
CA SER A 210 2.19 8.15 14.72
C SER A 210 1.92 7.29 13.49
N THR A 211 1.56 6.02 13.66
CA THR A 211 1.15 5.11 12.58
C THR A 211 -0.31 4.66 12.73
N GLN A 212 -0.99 4.32 11.63
CA GLN A 212 -2.36 3.81 11.69
C GLN A 212 -2.37 2.33 12.06
N ALA A 213 -3.35 1.96 12.88
CA ALA A 213 -3.56 0.60 13.35
C ALA A 213 -4.25 -0.29 12.32
N GLY A 214 -5.12 0.33 11.51
CA GLY A 214 -5.84 -0.31 10.42
C GLY A 214 -7.26 -0.79 10.74
N PHE A 215 -7.79 -0.51 11.93
CA PHE A 215 -9.21 -0.67 12.25
C PHE A 215 -9.82 0.62 12.81
N GLU A 216 -11.14 0.73 12.69
CA GLU A 216 -11.92 1.85 13.23
C GLU A 216 -12.52 1.49 14.59
N TYR A 217 -12.57 2.46 15.50
CA TYR A 217 -13.21 2.28 16.81
C TYR A 217 -14.56 3.01 16.86
N GLY A 218 -15.63 2.27 16.57
CA GLY A 218 -16.99 2.81 16.52
C GLY A 218 -17.09 4.03 15.59
N ASN A 219 -17.78 5.08 16.04
CA ASN A 219 -17.93 6.32 15.27
C ASN A 219 -16.77 7.31 15.44
N TYR A 220 -15.68 6.92 16.13
CA TYR A 220 -14.55 7.80 16.42
C TYR A 220 -13.44 7.74 15.36
N GLY A 221 -13.55 6.80 14.40
CA GLY A 221 -12.68 6.68 13.24
C GLY A 221 -11.48 5.75 13.45
N MET A 222 -10.52 5.84 12.52
CA MET A 222 -9.31 5.01 12.47
C MET A 222 -8.44 5.15 13.72
N VAL A 223 -8.05 4.01 14.30
CA VAL A 223 -7.11 3.95 15.42
C VAL A 223 -5.69 4.21 14.90
N SER A 224 -4.90 4.93 15.71
CA SER A 224 -3.47 5.17 15.46
C SER A 224 -2.65 5.00 16.72
N TYR A 225 -1.39 4.61 16.55
CA TYR A 225 -0.38 4.45 17.57
C TYR A 225 0.61 5.61 17.52
N GLY A 226 0.91 6.20 18.67
CA GLY A 226 2.11 7.01 18.89
C GLY A 226 2.88 6.47 20.08
N TRP A 227 4.07 7.01 20.36
CA TRP A 227 4.79 6.65 21.58
C TRP A 227 4.00 7.09 22.82
N ALA A 228 3.73 6.14 23.72
CA ALA A 228 3.01 6.36 24.98
C ALA A 228 3.51 7.55 25.79
N ALA A 229 4.83 7.65 25.96
CA ALA A 229 5.47 8.68 26.77
C ALA A 229 5.87 9.94 26.00
N GLU A 230 5.51 10.05 24.71
CA GLU A 230 5.90 11.14 23.78
C GLU A 230 7.43 11.30 23.56
N THR A 231 8.25 10.69 24.42
CA THR A 231 9.70 10.54 24.34
C THR A 231 10.04 9.06 24.40
N ASN A 232 10.94 8.62 23.51
CA ASN A 232 11.53 7.30 23.60
C ASN A 232 12.90 7.39 24.27
N ASP A 233 12.95 7.24 25.60
CA ASP A 233 14.15 7.45 26.40
C ASP A 233 14.53 6.16 27.15
N PRO A 234 15.62 5.47 26.75
CA PRO A 234 16.08 4.25 27.40
C PRO A 234 16.32 4.38 28.91
N SER A 235 16.64 5.58 29.40
CA SER A 235 16.90 5.83 30.83
C SER A 235 15.64 5.74 31.69
N LYS A 236 14.45 5.88 31.08
CA LYS A 236 13.17 5.83 31.77
C LYS A 236 12.62 4.41 31.92
N TYR A 237 13.29 3.40 31.36
CA TYR A 237 12.97 2.00 31.62
C TYR A 237 13.70 1.54 32.89
N THR A 238 13.08 1.72 34.05
CA THR A 238 13.68 1.38 35.36
C THR A 238 13.12 0.11 35.98
N ASP A 239 11.88 -0.25 35.70
CA ASP A 239 11.15 -1.39 36.26
C ASP A 239 9.89 -1.72 35.41
N GLU A 240 9.14 -2.76 35.80
CA GLU A 240 7.91 -3.20 35.14
C GLU A 240 6.84 -2.11 35.02
N GLU A 241 6.75 -1.21 36.00
CA GLU A 241 5.74 -0.14 36.01
C GLU A 241 6.05 0.98 35.01
N ASN A 242 7.30 1.06 34.53
CA ASN A 242 7.77 2.10 33.62
C ASN A 242 7.99 1.62 32.17
N LYS A 243 7.57 0.39 31.83
CA LYS A 243 7.71 -0.18 30.47
C LYS A 243 7.05 0.68 29.38
N ALA A 244 6.02 1.45 29.73
CA ALA A 244 5.37 2.41 28.84
C ALA A 244 6.26 3.58 28.38
N ASN A 245 7.46 3.76 28.95
CA ASN A 245 8.33 4.91 28.65
C ASN A 245 9.44 4.63 27.64
N PHE A 246 9.53 3.41 27.11
CA PHE A 246 10.62 2.99 26.22
C PHE A 246 10.12 2.05 25.12
N GLY A 247 10.29 2.49 23.86
CA GLY A 247 10.09 1.69 22.66
C GLY A 247 11.42 1.18 22.14
N GLY A 248 11.67 -0.11 22.17
CA GLY A 248 13.01 -0.58 21.83
C GLY A 248 13.22 -2.06 22.07
N TYR A 249 14.45 -2.51 21.84
CA TYR A 249 14.87 -3.87 22.15
C TYR A 249 15.60 -3.90 23.49
N VAL A 250 15.23 -4.86 24.34
CA VAL A 250 15.88 -5.16 25.63
C VAL A 250 16.59 -6.50 25.49
N ALA A 251 17.93 -6.48 25.43
CA ALA A 251 18.75 -7.65 25.13
C ALA A 251 18.72 -8.72 26.24
N SER A 252 18.72 -8.29 27.50
CA SER A 252 18.65 -9.19 28.68
C SER A 252 17.32 -9.95 28.77
N GLU A 253 16.24 -9.37 28.24
CA GLU A 253 14.90 -9.99 28.18
C GLU A 253 14.61 -10.65 26.83
N ASN A 254 15.50 -10.48 25.84
CA ASN A 254 15.32 -10.91 24.46
C ASN A 254 13.95 -10.51 23.88
N MET A 255 13.60 -9.23 24.00
CA MET A 255 12.24 -8.76 23.74
C MET A 255 12.22 -7.34 23.14
N PHE A 256 11.30 -7.10 22.21
CA PHE A 256 10.92 -5.74 21.79
C PHE A 256 9.81 -5.24 22.71
N VAL A 257 9.95 -4.01 23.20
CA VAL A 257 8.94 -3.28 23.98
C VAL A 257 8.33 -2.23 23.07
N LEU A 258 7.01 -2.20 23.00
CA LEU A 258 6.23 -1.39 22.08
C LEU A 258 5.15 -0.61 22.85
N PRO A 259 5.50 0.55 23.44
CA PRO A 259 4.59 1.30 24.27
C PRO A 259 3.74 2.25 23.43
N TRP A 260 2.45 2.00 23.41
CA TRP A 260 1.51 2.68 22.53
C TRP A 260 0.62 3.67 23.28
N LYS A 261 0.55 4.89 22.75
CA LYS A 261 -0.58 5.80 22.95
C LYS A 261 -1.59 5.49 21.85
N HIS A 262 -2.76 5.00 22.22
CA HIS A 262 -3.84 4.71 21.29
C HIS A 262 -4.67 5.98 21.07
N ASN A 263 -4.84 6.40 19.82
CA ASN A 263 -5.54 7.63 19.46
C ASN A 263 -6.58 7.41 18.36
N VAL A 264 -7.65 8.22 18.41
CA VAL A 264 -8.64 8.44 17.36
C VAL A 264 -8.86 9.94 17.16
N SER A 265 -9.72 10.29 16.20
CA SER A 265 -10.11 11.68 15.94
C SER A 265 -10.64 12.42 17.18
N ALA A 266 -11.28 11.71 18.11
CA ALA A 266 -11.84 12.28 19.34
C ALA A 266 -10.85 12.40 20.51
N GLY A 267 -9.61 11.93 20.37
CA GLY A 267 -8.58 11.96 21.42
C GLY A 267 -7.93 10.60 21.67
N SER A 268 -7.30 10.46 22.83
CA SER A 268 -6.62 9.22 23.23
C SER A 268 -7.55 8.27 23.99
N PHE A 269 -7.47 6.98 23.70
CA PHE A 269 -8.14 5.91 24.47
C PHE A 269 -7.37 5.47 25.70
N GLY A 270 -6.08 5.76 25.76
CA GLY A 270 -5.20 5.27 26.80
C GLY A 270 -3.84 4.85 26.27
N VAL A 271 -3.08 4.26 27.19
CA VAL A 271 -1.73 3.77 26.96
C VAL A 271 -1.71 2.27 27.22
N GLY A 272 -1.12 1.52 26.28
CA GLY A 272 -0.82 0.10 26.38
C GLY A 272 0.66 -0.17 26.14
N THR A 273 1.15 -1.35 26.47
CA THR A 273 2.53 -1.73 26.12
C THR A 273 2.52 -3.17 25.62
N ASP A 274 2.74 -3.31 24.33
CA ASP A 274 2.83 -4.60 23.68
C ASP A 274 4.27 -5.07 23.64
N PHE A 275 4.45 -6.36 23.37
CA PHE A 275 5.77 -6.96 23.34
C PHE A 275 5.97 -7.85 22.13
N ILE A 276 7.22 -8.01 21.70
CA ILE A 276 7.62 -9.13 20.84
C ILE A 276 8.62 -9.95 21.62
N ARG A 277 8.19 -11.13 22.06
CA ARG A 277 8.97 -12.03 22.92
C ARG A 277 9.67 -13.11 22.09
N ASP A 278 10.61 -13.78 22.75
CA ASP A 278 11.32 -14.95 22.21
C ASP A 278 11.95 -14.69 20.84
N VAL A 279 12.55 -13.51 20.69
CA VAL A 279 13.10 -13.04 19.43
C VAL A 279 14.19 -13.98 18.94
N LYS A 280 14.08 -14.37 17.67
CA LYS A 280 15.08 -15.15 16.94
C LYS A 280 15.54 -14.35 15.73
N PHE A 281 16.76 -13.83 15.81
CA PHE A 281 17.38 -13.16 14.67
C PHE A 281 17.69 -14.17 13.57
N ALA A 282 17.45 -13.79 12.31
CA ALA A 282 17.89 -14.58 11.17
C ALA A 282 19.43 -14.67 11.21
N ASN A 283 19.96 -15.90 11.06
CA ASN A 283 21.40 -16.12 11.04
C ASN A 283 22.02 -15.28 9.91
N LYS A 284 22.95 -14.39 10.28
CA LYS A 284 23.79 -13.68 9.32
C LYS A 284 24.96 -14.55 8.88
#